data_AF-A0AAE0KLB8-F1
#
_entry.id   AF-A0AAE0KLB8-F1
#
_cell.length_a   1.000
_cell.length_b   1.000
_cell.length_c   1.000
_cell.angle_alpha   90.00
_cell.angle_beta   90.00
_cell.angle_gamma   90.00
#
_symmetry.space_group_name_H-M   'P 1'
#
loop_
_entity.id
_entity.type
_entity.pdbx_description
1 polymer ?
#
loop_
_entity_poly.entity_id
_entity_poly.type
_entity_poly.pdbx_seq_one_letter_code
_entity_poly.pdbx_strand_id
1 'polypeptide(L)'
;MPPRKRPVEDDDNEEESHYVKKPKNEKSKSLGKGSDSDGNAYWEISKNRRVSSSTFKGSTFINIREYYTTADGESKPGKKGISLSIEQYNAFLQIIPELNASLHSQGIAVAGSDPSGITAPAVSVKAKKPADKKAAKGKRSNIEETSDEEEAEEDE
;
A
#
# COMPACT_ATOMS: atom_id res chain seq x y z
N MET A 1 30.73 -46.07 25.42
CA MET A 1 30.69 -46.27 23.95
C MET A 1 30.28 -44.94 23.31
N PRO A 2 30.97 -44.47 22.26
CA PRO A 2 30.66 -43.21 21.58
C PRO A 2 29.48 -43.37 20.58
N PRO A 3 28.80 -42.28 20.17
CA PRO A 3 27.54 -42.35 19.42
C PRO A 3 27.74 -42.74 17.94
N ARG A 4 26.81 -43.54 17.42
CA ARG A 4 26.76 -43.98 16.01
C ARG A 4 26.32 -42.84 15.08
N LYS A 5 27.15 -42.56 14.08
CA LYS A 5 26.89 -41.67 12.92
C LYS A 5 25.69 -42.18 12.11
N ARG A 6 24.83 -41.25 11.67
CA ARG A 6 23.84 -41.48 10.59
C ARG A 6 24.50 -41.12 9.24
N PRO A 7 24.21 -41.84 8.14
CA PRO A 7 24.69 -41.45 6.81
C PRO A 7 23.91 -40.24 6.29
N VAL A 8 24.62 -39.36 5.57
CA VAL A 8 24.04 -38.31 4.72
C VAL A 8 23.89 -38.95 3.34
N GLU A 9 22.67 -38.96 2.82
CA GLU A 9 22.39 -39.28 1.41
C GLU A 9 22.30 -37.94 0.67
N ASP A 10 23.32 -37.66 -0.14
CA ASP A 10 23.31 -36.65 -1.19
C ASP A 10 22.45 -37.19 -2.35
N ASP A 11 21.30 -36.56 -2.60
CA ASP A 11 20.48 -36.77 -3.80
C ASP A 11 20.72 -35.59 -4.76
N ASP A 12 21.72 -35.79 -5.61
CA ASP A 12 22.15 -34.89 -6.68
C ASP A 12 21.30 -35.19 -7.92
N ASN A 13 20.21 -34.43 -8.10
CA ASN A 13 19.32 -34.57 -9.26
C ASN A 13 19.51 -33.37 -10.21
N GLU A 14 20.50 -33.52 -11.09
CA GLU A 14 20.71 -32.72 -12.29
C GLU A 14 19.68 -33.11 -13.38
N GLU A 15 18.54 -32.40 -13.45
CA GLU A 15 17.73 -32.40 -14.68
C GLU A 15 17.89 -31.09 -15.45
N GLU A 16 18.75 -31.19 -16.46
CA GLU A 16 18.94 -30.29 -17.58
C GLU A 16 17.64 -30.16 -18.41
N SER A 17 16.96 -29.02 -18.29
CA SER A 17 15.88 -28.66 -19.23
C SER A 17 16.35 -27.56 -20.19
N HIS A 18 16.77 -28.01 -21.38
CA HIS A 18 17.03 -27.16 -22.53
C HIS A 18 15.75 -26.44 -23.01
N TYR A 19 15.46 -25.25 -22.47
CA TYR A 19 14.55 -24.31 -23.13
C TYR A 19 15.33 -23.43 -24.08
N VAL A 20 15.45 -23.88 -25.33
CA VAL A 20 15.80 -23.03 -26.47
C VAL A 20 14.69 -21.99 -26.65
N LYS A 21 14.87 -20.82 -26.04
CA LYS A 21 14.13 -19.60 -26.42
C LYS A 21 15.12 -18.59 -27.00
N LYS A 22 14.88 -18.31 -28.29
CA LYS A 22 15.51 -17.31 -29.16
C LYS A 22 15.79 -15.99 -28.42
N PRO A 23 16.89 -15.27 -28.75
CA PRO A 23 17.27 -14.03 -28.07
C PRO A 23 16.26 -12.94 -28.40
N LYS A 24 15.25 -12.79 -27.55
CA LYS A 24 14.32 -11.66 -27.63
C LYS A 24 14.95 -10.49 -26.90
N ASN A 25 15.79 -9.78 -27.64
CA ASN A 25 16.07 -8.35 -27.55
C ASN A 25 15.57 -7.72 -26.23
N GLU A 26 16.50 -7.48 -25.31
CA GLU A 26 16.35 -6.69 -24.08
C GLU A 26 15.97 -5.25 -24.45
N LYS A 27 14.72 -5.08 -24.91
CA LYS A 27 14.03 -3.80 -24.83
C LYS A 27 13.74 -3.61 -23.36
N SER A 28 14.45 -2.65 -22.76
CA SER A 28 14.09 -1.98 -21.51
C SER A 28 12.57 -1.91 -21.38
N LYS A 29 11.99 -2.85 -20.63
CA LYS A 29 10.54 -2.96 -20.47
C LYS A 29 10.13 -1.76 -19.65
N SER A 30 9.55 -0.76 -20.29
CA SER A 30 8.94 0.37 -19.62
C SER A 30 8.02 -0.18 -18.55
N LEU A 31 8.30 0.12 -17.28
CA LEU A 31 7.47 -0.25 -16.16
C LEU A 31 6.02 0.19 -16.46
N GLY A 32 5.10 -0.77 -16.47
CA GLY A 32 3.77 -0.58 -17.02
C GLY A 32 2.76 -0.06 -16.01
N LYS A 33 1.72 0.62 -16.51
CA LYS A 33 0.46 0.84 -15.78
C LYS A 33 -0.50 -0.30 -16.13
N GLY A 34 -1.24 -0.79 -15.15
CA GLY A 34 -2.26 -1.83 -15.34
C GLY A 34 -3.41 -1.72 -14.34
N SER A 35 -4.29 -2.72 -14.35
CA SER A 35 -5.38 -2.89 -13.37
C SER A 35 -5.31 -4.28 -12.76
N ASP A 36 -5.55 -4.40 -11.45
CA ASP A 36 -5.56 -5.69 -10.75
C ASP A 36 -6.90 -6.42 -10.89
N SER A 37 -7.00 -7.61 -10.28
CA SER A 37 -8.21 -8.45 -10.25
C SER A 37 -9.42 -7.75 -9.64
N ASP A 38 -9.19 -6.77 -8.76
CA ASP A 38 -10.21 -5.98 -8.08
C ASP A 38 -10.55 -4.70 -8.86
N GLY A 39 -9.96 -4.50 -10.05
CA GLY A 39 -10.17 -3.34 -10.92
C GLY A 39 -9.40 -2.09 -10.49
N ASN A 40 -8.52 -2.19 -9.49
CA ASN A 40 -7.72 -1.05 -9.01
C ASN A 40 -6.54 -0.79 -9.94
N ALA A 41 -6.26 0.50 -10.20
CA ALA A 41 -5.10 0.89 -10.97
C ALA A 41 -3.79 0.60 -10.21
N TYR A 42 -2.79 0.10 -10.94
CA TYR A 42 -1.43 -0.06 -10.45
C TYR A 42 -0.38 0.43 -11.43
N TRP A 43 0.79 0.75 -10.89
CA TRP A 43 2.00 1.14 -11.62
C TRP A 43 3.15 0.27 -11.14
N GLU A 44 3.84 -0.36 -12.08
CA GLU A 44 5.04 -1.15 -11.76
C GLU A 44 6.19 -0.19 -11.41
N ILE A 45 6.95 -0.53 -10.38
CA ILE A 45 8.18 0.19 -9.98
C ILE A 45 9.40 -0.73 -9.99
N SER A 46 9.17 -2.04 -10.05
CA SER A 46 10.18 -3.06 -10.37
C SER A 46 9.48 -4.27 -10.98
N LYS A 47 10.26 -5.29 -11.39
CA LYS A 47 9.74 -6.58 -11.90
C LYS A 47 8.68 -7.22 -10.98
N ASN A 48 8.80 -7.01 -9.67
CA ASN A 48 7.95 -7.63 -8.66
C ASN A 48 7.35 -6.63 -7.66
N ARG A 49 7.39 -5.32 -7.93
CA ARG A 49 6.84 -4.31 -7.03
C ARG A 49 5.91 -3.37 -7.78
N ARG A 50 4.79 -3.08 -7.14
CA ARG A 50 3.75 -2.20 -7.67
C ARG A 50 3.39 -1.13 -6.64
N VAL A 51 3.03 0.03 -7.17
CA VAL A 51 2.23 1.03 -6.47
C VAL A 51 0.79 0.87 -6.94
N SER A 52 -0.20 0.78 -6.05
CA SER A 52 -1.61 0.72 -6.44
C SER A 52 -2.50 1.60 -5.57
N SER A 53 -3.63 2.04 -6.11
CA SER A 53 -4.64 2.78 -5.36
C SER A 53 -5.86 1.90 -5.11
N SER A 54 -6.16 1.57 -3.86
CA SER A 54 -7.33 0.75 -3.52
C SER A 54 -8.26 1.47 -2.53
N THR A 55 -9.55 1.09 -2.53
CA THR A 55 -10.54 1.61 -1.59
C THR A 55 -11.02 0.49 -0.67
N PHE A 56 -10.93 0.71 0.65
CA PHE A 56 -11.41 -0.23 1.66
C PHE A 56 -12.25 0.50 2.69
N LYS A 57 -13.49 0.02 2.91
CA LYS A 57 -14.45 0.62 3.86
C LYS A 57 -14.62 2.13 3.69
N GLY A 58 -14.71 2.59 2.44
CA GLY A 58 -14.88 4.01 2.10
C GLY A 58 -13.62 4.88 2.22
N SER A 59 -12.47 4.30 2.59
CA SER A 59 -11.18 5.00 2.66
C SER A 59 -10.25 4.56 1.53
N THR A 60 -9.56 5.52 0.90
CA THR A 60 -8.58 5.25 -0.16
C THR A 60 -7.18 5.08 0.41
N PHE A 61 -6.44 4.10 -0.10
CA PHE A 61 -5.09 3.77 0.31
C PHE A 61 -4.16 3.69 -0.91
N ILE A 62 -2.93 4.16 -0.72
CA ILE A 62 -1.84 3.98 -1.67
C ILE A 62 -0.96 2.84 -1.18
N ASN A 63 -0.94 1.73 -1.92
CA ASN A 63 -0.18 0.54 -1.59
C ASN A 63 1.15 0.55 -2.31
N ILE A 64 2.25 0.31 -1.61
CA ILE A 64 3.57 0.06 -2.19
C ILE A 64 3.96 -1.36 -1.76
N ARG A 65 3.86 -2.34 -2.67
CA ARG A 65 3.90 -3.76 -2.30
C ARG A 65 4.70 -4.62 -3.28
N GLU A 66 5.42 -5.59 -2.74
CA GLU A 66 6.04 -6.67 -3.49
C GLU A 66 5.01 -7.75 -3.81
N TYR A 67 5.00 -8.26 -5.03
CA TYR A 67 4.14 -9.32 -5.52
C TYR A 67 4.99 -10.55 -5.82
N TYR A 68 4.41 -11.73 -5.64
CA TYR A 68 5.00 -13.01 -6.06
C TYR A 68 4.10 -13.65 -7.11
N THR A 69 4.69 -14.49 -7.97
CA THR A 69 3.97 -15.25 -8.98
C THR A 69 3.73 -16.65 -8.45
N THR A 70 2.48 -17.11 -8.46
CA THR A 70 2.15 -18.50 -8.11
C THR A 70 2.56 -19.44 -9.26
N ALA A 71 2.57 -20.75 -9.00
CA ALA A 71 2.83 -21.75 -10.04
C ALA A 71 1.84 -21.64 -11.22
N ASP A 72 0.62 -21.16 -10.95
CA ASP A 72 -0.44 -20.92 -11.93
C ASP A 72 -0.19 -19.67 -12.81
N GLY A 73 0.87 -18.92 -12.54
CA GLY A 73 1.20 -17.68 -13.25
C GLY A 73 0.49 -16.43 -12.72
N GLU A 74 -0.30 -16.55 -11.65
CA GLU A 74 -1.04 -15.44 -11.05
C GLU A 74 -0.13 -14.58 -10.17
N SER A 75 -0.23 -13.25 -10.26
CA SER A 75 0.54 -12.32 -9.42
C SER A 75 -0.23 -11.95 -8.16
N LYS A 76 0.24 -12.37 -6.98
CA LYS A 76 -0.41 -12.11 -5.69
C LYS A 76 0.40 -11.16 -4.81
N PRO A 77 -0.27 -10.34 -3.98
CA PRO A 77 0.40 -9.44 -3.05
C PRO A 77 1.17 -10.24 -1.99
N GLY A 78 2.45 -9.94 -1.82
CA GLY A 78 3.31 -10.54 -0.79
C GLY A 78 3.23 -9.83 0.55
N LYS A 79 3.92 -10.37 1.56
CA LYS A 79 3.99 -9.78 2.92
C LYS A 79 4.74 -8.46 2.97
N LYS A 80 5.75 -8.27 2.10
CA LYS A 80 6.57 -7.05 2.05
C LYS A 80 5.81 -5.92 1.35
N GLY A 81 5.45 -4.90 2.10
CA GLY A 81 4.81 -3.70 1.58
C GLY A 81 4.13 -2.88 2.67
N ILE A 82 3.68 -1.69 2.29
CA ILE A 82 2.94 -0.78 3.17
C ILE A 82 1.71 -0.25 2.42
N SER A 83 0.64 0.00 3.18
CA SER A 83 -0.55 0.69 2.71
C SER A 83 -0.61 2.04 3.41
N LEU A 84 -0.44 3.11 2.65
CA LEU A 84 -0.45 4.48 3.14
C LEU A 84 -1.88 5.02 3.09
N SER A 85 -2.33 5.66 4.16
CA SER A 85 -3.50 6.53 4.09
C SER A 85 -3.21 7.74 3.20
N ILE A 86 -4.25 8.45 2.73
CA ILE A 86 -4.07 9.68 1.95
C ILE A 86 -3.27 10.73 2.74
N GLU A 87 -3.48 10.83 4.05
CA GLU A 87 -2.72 11.74 4.92
C GLU A 87 -1.21 11.41 4.92
N GLN A 88 -0.86 10.12 5.10
CA GLN A 88 0.52 9.67 5.07
C GLN A 88 1.16 9.85 3.69
N TYR A 89 0.41 9.61 2.62
CA TYR A 89 0.88 9.82 1.26
C TYR A 89 1.17 11.30 0.99
N ASN A 90 0.30 12.21 1.43
CA ASN A 90 0.53 13.65 1.30
C ASN A 90 1.77 14.10 2.09
N ALA A 91 1.95 13.62 3.31
CA ALA A 91 3.16 13.89 4.09
C ALA A 91 4.42 13.35 3.39
N PHE A 92 4.34 12.15 2.80
CA PHE A 92 5.42 11.59 2.00
C PHE A 92 5.78 12.49 0.80
N LEU A 93 4.78 12.99 0.07
CA LEU A 93 5.03 13.90 -1.06
C LEU A 93 5.72 15.22 -0.63
N GLN A 94 5.37 15.76 0.54
CA GLN A 94 5.98 16.99 1.06
C GLN A 94 7.47 16.83 1.38
N ILE A 95 7.90 15.64 1.79
CA ILE A 95 9.31 15.37 2.13
C ILE A 95 10.16 14.94 0.94
N ILE A 96 9.57 14.60 -0.21
CA ILE A 96 10.31 14.15 -1.42
C ILE A 96 11.40 15.16 -1.83
N PRO A 97 11.19 16.48 -1.87
CA PRO A 97 12.23 17.43 -2.26
C PRO A 97 13.45 17.40 -1.31
N GLU A 98 13.20 17.35 -0.01
CA GLU A 98 14.27 17.27 1.01
C GLU A 98 14.98 15.91 0.94
N LEU A 99 14.22 14.82 0.78
CA LEU A 99 14.76 13.48 0.58
C LEU A 99 15.66 13.42 -0.65
N ASN A 100 15.22 14.01 -1.76
CA ASN A 100 16.01 14.09 -2.98
C ASN A 100 17.31 14.88 -2.73
N ALA A 101 17.26 16.05 -2.09
CA ALA A 101 18.46 16.82 -1.77
C ALA A 101 19.47 16.03 -0.90
N SER A 102 18.96 15.28 0.08
CA SER A 102 19.78 14.39 0.93
C SER A 102 20.44 13.28 0.10
N LEU A 103 19.71 12.64 -0.82
CA LEU A 103 20.25 11.61 -1.72
C LEU A 103 21.33 12.15 -2.66
N HIS A 104 21.15 13.36 -3.23
CA HIS A 104 22.19 13.99 -4.05
C HIS A 104 23.46 14.28 -3.26
N SER A 105 23.32 14.71 -2.00
CA SER A 105 24.46 14.95 -1.11
C SER A 105 25.24 13.66 -0.81
N GLN A 106 24.58 12.50 -0.88
CA GLN A 106 25.21 11.18 -0.78
C GLN A 106 25.79 10.68 -2.12
N GLY A 107 25.72 11.47 -3.19
CA GLY A 107 26.19 11.11 -4.52
C GLY A 107 25.21 10.21 -5.31
N ILE A 108 23.98 10.06 -4.85
CA ILE A 108 22.94 9.27 -5.53
C ILE A 108 22.12 10.20 -6.41
N ALA A 109 22.20 10.03 -7.73
CA ALA A 109 21.40 10.80 -8.69
C ALA A 109 19.95 10.30 -8.73
N VAL A 110 18.99 11.19 -8.51
CA VAL A 110 17.55 10.92 -8.64
C VAL A 110 17.00 11.70 -9.83
N ALA A 111 16.33 11.04 -10.77
CA ALA A 111 15.76 11.71 -11.94
C ALA A 111 14.71 12.77 -11.53
N GLY A 112 14.82 13.99 -12.08
CA GLY A 112 13.89 15.10 -11.82
C GLY A 112 14.34 16.11 -10.76
N SER A 113 15.60 16.07 -10.34
CA SER A 113 16.15 16.90 -9.27
C SER A 113 16.98 18.10 -9.71
N ASP A 114 17.02 18.42 -11.02
CA ASP A 114 17.76 19.58 -11.52
C ASP A 114 17.34 20.85 -10.75
N PRO A 115 18.20 21.40 -9.88
CA PRO A 115 17.84 22.48 -8.97
C PRO A 115 17.78 23.87 -9.67
N SER A 116 17.76 23.91 -11.00
CA SER A 116 17.85 25.13 -11.81
C SER A 116 16.49 25.76 -12.19
N GLY A 117 15.35 25.26 -11.69
CA GLY A 117 14.06 25.59 -12.31
C GLY A 117 12.82 25.78 -11.44
N ILE A 118 12.89 25.75 -10.10
CA ILE A 118 11.69 26.00 -9.26
C ILE A 118 12.03 26.89 -8.08
N THR A 119 12.03 28.20 -8.34
CA THR A 119 11.69 29.20 -7.32
C THR A 119 10.30 28.91 -6.78
N ALA A 120 10.21 28.77 -5.46
CA ALA A 120 8.97 28.63 -4.71
C ALA A 120 7.95 29.73 -5.02
N PRO A 121 6.65 29.42 -5.13
CA PRO A 121 5.61 30.32 -4.70
C PRO A 121 5.20 29.94 -3.27
N ALA A 122 5.42 30.89 -2.37
CA ALA A 122 4.98 30.86 -0.99
C ALA A 122 3.45 30.79 -0.90
N VAL A 123 2.91 29.81 -0.18
CA VAL A 123 1.52 29.84 0.30
C VAL A 123 1.56 30.27 1.77
N SER A 124 1.32 31.56 1.98
CA SER A 124 1.01 32.14 3.29
C SER A 124 -0.28 31.53 3.83
N VAL A 125 -0.21 30.81 4.95
CA VAL A 125 -1.36 30.60 5.83
C VAL A 125 -1.06 31.23 7.17
N LYS A 126 -1.54 32.46 7.33
CA LYS A 126 -1.62 33.17 8.61
C LYS A 126 -3.10 33.20 8.99
N ALA A 127 -3.50 32.33 9.91
CA ALA A 127 -4.79 32.44 10.58
C ALA A 127 -4.60 32.17 12.08
N LYS A 128 -4.63 33.26 12.86
CA LYS A 128 -4.71 33.24 14.32
C LYS A 128 -6.16 33.01 14.76
N LYS A 129 -6.32 32.21 15.80
CA LYS A 129 -7.52 31.98 16.63
C LYS A 129 -8.08 33.28 17.24
N PRO A 130 -9.35 33.30 17.66
CA PRO A 130 -9.60 33.37 19.11
C PRO A 130 -10.74 32.47 19.63
N ALA A 131 -10.66 32.12 20.93
CA ALA A 131 -11.74 31.63 21.79
C ALA A 131 -12.53 32.84 22.35
N ASP A 132 -13.73 32.84 22.96
CA ASP A 132 -14.56 31.86 23.67
C ASP A 132 -15.93 32.54 23.99
N LYS A 133 -17.05 31.80 24.15
CA LYS A 133 -18.13 31.97 25.19
C LYS A 133 -19.46 31.24 24.87
N LYS A 134 -19.69 30.18 25.66
CA LYS A 134 -20.92 29.68 26.36
C LYS A 134 -22.34 29.95 25.78
N ALA A 135 -23.15 28.88 25.63
CA ALA A 135 -24.18 28.41 26.59
C ALA A 135 -25.31 27.55 25.97
N ALA A 136 -25.48 26.34 26.52
CA ALA A 136 -26.71 25.62 26.90
C ALA A 136 -27.91 25.36 25.94
N LYS A 137 -28.31 24.06 25.95
CA LYS A 137 -29.67 23.49 26.12
C LYS A 137 -30.36 22.84 24.90
N GLY A 138 -30.10 21.55 24.72
CA GLY A 138 -31.08 20.44 24.79
C GLY A 138 -32.23 20.33 23.78
N LYS A 139 -32.25 19.20 23.04
CA LYS A 139 -33.40 18.25 23.01
C LYS A 139 -33.00 16.95 22.30
N ARG A 140 -33.15 15.83 23.01
CA ARG A 140 -33.22 14.47 22.44
C ARG A 140 -34.69 14.08 22.47
N SER A 141 -35.22 13.56 21.36
CA SER A 141 -36.47 12.80 21.31
C SER A 141 -36.63 12.19 19.91
N ASN A 142 -36.52 10.87 19.78
CA ASN A 142 -37.56 10.04 19.16
C ASN A 142 -37.24 8.55 19.43
N ILE A 143 -37.69 8.05 20.57
CA ILE A 143 -37.92 6.62 20.77
C ILE A 143 -39.39 6.51 21.12
N GLU A 144 -40.18 5.97 20.20
CA GLU A 144 -41.55 5.56 20.45
C GLU A 144 -41.54 4.03 20.55
N GLU A 145 -41.67 3.61 21.80
CA GLU A 145 -41.85 2.28 22.30
C GLU A 145 -43.33 1.95 22.18
N THR A 146 -43.68 1.00 21.31
CA THR A 146 -45.02 0.42 21.22
C THR A 146 -45.21 -0.51 22.40
N SER A 147 -45.77 0.06 23.46
CA SER A 147 -46.43 -0.64 24.55
C SER A 147 -47.68 -1.34 24.01
N ASP A 148 -47.73 -2.66 24.14
CA ASP A 148 -48.95 -3.47 24.09
C ASP A 148 -48.74 -4.61 25.09
N GLU A 149 -49.31 -4.44 26.29
CA GLU A 149 -49.50 -5.49 27.29
C GLU A 149 -50.82 -6.19 26.97
N GLU A 150 -50.81 -7.51 26.82
CA GLU A 150 -51.93 -8.32 27.31
C GLU A 150 -51.40 -9.68 27.80
N GLU A 151 -51.60 -9.89 29.10
CA GLU A 151 -51.43 -11.16 29.83
C GLU A 151 -52.35 -12.25 29.26
N ALA A 152 -51.97 -13.52 29.40
CA ALA A 152 -52.73 -14.52 30.17
C ALA A 152 -52.33 -15.97 29.84
N GLU A 153 -51.82 -16.62 30.89
CA GLU A 153 -52.14 -17.97 31.35
C GLU A 153 -51.58 -19.24 30.66
N GLU A 154 -50.90 -20.02 31.52
CA GLU A 154 -50.72 -21.46 31.47
C GLU A 154 -52.07 -22.18 31.37
N ASP A 155 -52.20 -23.20 30.52
CA ASP A 155 -52.58 -24.56 30.95
C ASP A 155 -52.62 -25.56 29.77
N GLU A 156 -52.32 -26.81 30.14
CA GLU A 156 -52.28 -28.11 29.42
C GLU A 156 -51.03 -28.52 28.62
#